data_AF-A0A7W0LFQ2-F1
#
_entry.id   AF-A0A7W0LFQ2-F1
#
_cell.length_a   1.000
_cell.length_b   1.000
_cell.length_c   1.000
_cell.angle_alpha   90.00
_cell.angle_beta   90.00
_cell.angle_gamma   90.00
#
_symmetry.space_group_name_H-M   'P 1'
#
loop_
_entity.id
_entity.type
_entity.pdbx_description
1 polymer ?
#
loop_
_entity_poly.entity_id
_entity_poly.type
_entity_poly.pdbx_seq_one_letter_code
_entity_poly.pdbx_strand_id
1 'polypeptide(L)'
;MSNSAGAVRNGLVLRISLPASGDLRDIAAAVASKVAQQLGVKGQDGSLGQALDDLALRVEPSADGDVAFEFFKVDRELRIEARSGNRASESRLPLSA
;
A
#
# COMPACT_ATOMS: atom_id res chain seq x y z
N MET A 1 11.29 15.13 -24.12
CA MET A 1 10.59 15.99 -23.16
C MET A 1 9.98 15.07 -22.11
N SER A 2 10.59 14.98 -20.93
CA SER A 2 10.06 14.16 -19.84
C SER A 2 8.85 14.88 -19.26
N ASN A 3 7.66 14.35 -19.50
CA ASN A 3 6.44 14.92 -18.95
C ASN A 3 6.48 14.68 -17.43
N SER A 4 6.87 15.71 -16.69
CA SER A 4 6.95 15.70 -15.24
C SER A 4 5.62 15.25 -14.65
N ALA A 5 5.70 14.33 -13.68
CA ALA A 5 4.61 13.77 -12.90
C ALA A 5 3.60 14.86 -12.48
N GLY A 6 2.56 15.02 -13.29
CA GLY A 6 1.44 15.91 -13.01
C GLY A 6 0.62 15.30 -11.89
N ALA A 7 0.75 15.87 -10.69
CA ALA A 7 -0.14 15.79 -9.54
C ALA A 7 -1.21 14.66 -9.61
N VAL A 8 -1.00 13.58 -8.86
CA VAL A 8 -2.13 12.75 -8.43
C VAL A 8 -3.04 13.65 -7.60
N ARG A 9 -4.07 14.20 -8.24
CA ARG A 9 -5.29 14.71 -7.61
C ARG A 9 -6.04 13.46 -7.18
N ASN A 10 -6.38 13.36 -5.89
CA ASN A 10 -7.05 12.24 -5.22
C ASN A 10 -7.45 11.05 -6.11
N GLY A 11 -6.85 9.88 -5.89
CA GLY A 11 -7.13 8.70 -6.72
C GLY A 11 -6.24 7.50 -6.45
N LEU A 12 -6.52 6.42 -7.18
CA LEU A 12 -5.70 5.21 -7.19
C LEU A 12 -4.31 5.53 -7.77
N VAL A 13 -3.28 5.26 -6.98
CA VAL A 13 -1.88 5.47 -7.34
C VAL A 13 -1.31 4.18 -7.93
N LEU A 14 -1.57 3.06 -7.28
CA LEU A 14 -1.01 1.77 -7.66
C LEU A 14 -1.89 0.63 -7.12
N ARG A 15 -1.97 -0.46 -7.88
CA ARG A 15 -2.46 -1.75 -7.41
C ARG A 15 -1.41 -2.81 -7.69
N ILE A 16 -1.13 -3.63 -6.69
CA ILE A 16 -0.29 -4.83 -6.81
C ILE A 16 -1.02 -6.02 -6.21
N SER A 17 -0.83 -7.20 -6.77
CA SER A 17 -1.32 -8.46 -6.22
C SER A 17 -0.13 -9.40 -6.05
N LEU A 18 0.04 -9.91 -4.85
CA LEU A 18 1.19 -10.72 -4.43
C LEU A 18 0.69 -11.84 -3.51
N PRO A 19 1.42 -12.96 -3.40
CA PRO A 19 1.13 -13.97 -2.38
C PRO A 19 1.09 -13.35 -0.98
N ALA A 20 0.20 -13.86 -0.12
CA ALA A 20 0.04 -13.41 1.26
C ALA A 20 1.29 -13.66 2.12
N SER A 21 2.17 -14.58 1.71
CA SER A 21 3.40 -14.98 2.40
C SER A 21 4.58 -15.22 1.45
N GLY A 22 5.77 -15.41 2.03
CA GLY A 22 7.02 -15.66 1.30
C GLY A 22 7.69 -14.40 0.75
N ASP A 23 8.82 -14.57 0.07
CA ASP A 23 9.72 -13.46 -0.33
C ASP A 23 9.06 -12.40 -1.22
N LEU A 24 8.07 -12.80 -2.04
CA LEU A 24 7.33 -11.84 -2.87
C LEU A 24 6.48 -10.88 -2.03
N ARG A 25 6.10 -11.26 -0.80
CA ARG A 25 5.35 -10.40 0.12
C ARG A 25 6.17 -9.21 0.59
N ASP A 26 7.49 -9.38 0.75
CA ASP A 26 8.41 -8.30 1.16
C ASP A 26 8.48 -7.19 0.11
N ILE A 27 8.23 -7.52 -1.17
CA ILE A 27 8.14 -6.54 -2.25
C ILE A 27 7.01 -5.54 -2.00
N ALA A 28 5.90 -5.96 -1.39
CA ALA A 28 4.79 -5.05 -1.11
C ALA A 28 5.21 -3.91 -0.17
N ALA A 29 6.05 -4.19 0.83
CA ALA A 29 6.58 -3.18 1.75
C ALA A 29 7.54 -2.22 1.04
N ALA A 30 8.46 -2.74 0.21
CA ALA A 30 9.38 -1.92 -0.57
C ALA A 30 8.63 -0.99 -1.55
N VAL A 31 7.63 -1.53 -2.25
CA VAL A 31 6.77 -0.77 -3.17
C VAL A 31 5.99 0.30 -2.41
N ALA A 32 5.38 -0.06 -1.28
CA ALA A 32 4.64 0.89 -0.46
C ALA A 32 5.53 2.03 0.04
N SER A 33 6.74 1.74 0.53
CA SER A 33 7.69 2.77 0.96
C SER A 33 8.02 3.72 -0.19
N LYS A 34 8.22 3.19 -1.41
CA LYS A 34 8.43 4.03 -2.60
C LYS A 34 7.22 4.88 -2.96
N VAL A 35 6.01 4.33 -2.91
CA VAL A 35 4.77 5.08 -3.12
C VAL A 35 4.65 6.19 -2.07
N ALA A 36 4.87 5.89 -0.80
CA ALA A 36 4.81 6.84 0.31
C ALA A 36 5.84 7.97 0.12
N GLN A 37 7.09 7.65 -0.23
CA GLN A 37 8.15 8.63 -0.55
C GLN A 37 7.75 9.54 -1.72
N GLN A 38 7.20 8.97 -2.81
CA GLN A 38 6.73 9.75 -3.96
C GLN A 38 5.56 10.68 -3.62
N LEU A 39 4.71 10.27 -2.67
CA LEU A 39 3.58 11.08 -2.19
C LEU A 39 3.97 12.07 -1.09
N GLY A 40 5.24 12.10 -0.67
CA GLY A 40 5.74 13.02 0.34
C GLY A 40 5.54 12.57 1.79
N VAL A 41 5.25 11.30 2.06
CA VAL A 41 5.27 10.73 3.42
C VAL A 41 6.71 10.65 3.90
N LYS A 42 7.05 11.34 5.00
CA LYS A 42 8.37 11.26 5.63
C LYS A 42 8.32 10.41 6.90
N GLY A 43 9.32 9.53 7.08
CA GLY A 43 9.63 8.92 8.39
C GLY A 43 8.76 7.74 8.82
N GLN A 44 8.26 6.92 7.89
CA GLN A 44 7.33 5.81 8.18
C GLN A 44 7.79 4.45 7.62
N ASP A 45 9.07 4.30 7.25
CA ASP A 45 9.54 3.10 6.53
C ASP A 45 9.38 1.79 7.34
N GLY A 46 9.34 1.85 8.68
CA GLY A 46 9.04 0.70 9.55
C GLY A 46 7.55 0.48 9.85
N SER A 47 6.76 1.56 10.01
CA SER A 47 5.33 1.46 10.32
C SER A 47 4.50 0.99 9.13
N LEU A 48 4.96 1.26 7.91
CA LEU A 48 4.25 0.91 6.69
C LEU A 48 4.32 -0.59 6.37
N GLY A 49 5.48 -1.21 6.59
CA GLY A 49 5.63 -2.67 6.45
C GLY A 49 4.68 -3.40 7.41
N GLN A 50 4.71 -3.02 8.68
CA GLN A 50 3.83 -3.60 9.69
C GLN A 50 2.33 -3.37 9.38
N ALA A 51 1.95 -2.19 8.89
CA ALA A 51 0.58 -1.93 8.47
C ALA A 51 0.13 -2.85 7.33
N LEU A 52 1.01 -3.16 6.38
CA LEU A 52 0.70 -4.11 5.31
C LEU A 52 0.59 -5.54 5.85
N ASP A 53 1.44 -5.94 6.79
CA ASP A 53 1.42 -7.29 7.36
C ASP A 53 0.14 -7.52 8.15
N ASP A 54 -0.26 -6.54 8.94
CA ASP A 54 -1.54 -6.53 9.64
C ASP A 54 -2.72 -6.59 8.66
N LEU A 55 -2.64 -5.85 7.54
CA LEU A 55 -3.67 -5.89 6.49
C LEU A 55 -3.75 -7.27 5.81
N ALA A 56 -2.60 -7.86 5.47
CA ALA A 56 -2.51 -9.18 4.86
C ALA A 56 -3.13 -10.23 5.78
N LEU A 57 -2.76 -10.23 7.06
CA LEU A 57 -3.27 -11.16 8.06
C LEU A 57 -4.79 -11.05 8.24
N ARG A 58 -5.35 -9.83 8.15
CA ARG A 58 -6.79 -9.61 8.25
C ARG A 58 -7.56 -10.17 7.06
N VAL A 59 -7.03 -10.04 5.84
CA VAL A 59 -7.76 -10.43 4.61
C VAL A 59 -7.45 -11.85 4.16
N GLU A 60 -6.25 -12.35 4.42
CA GLU A 60 -5.80 -13.70 4.05
C GLU A 60 -5.00 -14.40 5.17
N PRO A 61 -5.67 -14.77 6.28
CA PRO A 61 -5.01 -15.38 7.44
C PRO A 61 -4.48 -16.79 7.18
N SER A 62 -4.91 -17.48 6.11
CA SER A 62 -4.37 -18.79 5.76
C SER A 62 -2.96 -18.69 5.17
N ALA A 63 -2.58 -17.50 4.69
CA ALA A 63 -1.30 -17.23 4.04
C ALA A 63 -1.05 -17.99 2.72
N ASP A 64 -2.06 -18.71 2.21
CA ASP A 64 -1.98 -19.54 1.00
C ASP A 64 -2.49 -18.83 -0.27
N GLY A 65 -3.21 -17.72 -0.10
CA GLY A 65 -3.83 -16.95 -1.19
C GLY A 65 -3.02 -15.72 -1.61
N ASP A 66 -3.51 -15.04 -2.65
CA ASP A 66 -3.00 -13.74 -3.05
C ASP A 66 -3.71 -12.61 -2.29
N VAL A 67 -2.99 -11.53 -2.00
CA VAL A 67 -3.52 -10.28 -1.47
C VAL A 67 -3.29 -9.16 -2.48
N ALA A 68 -4.37 -8.49 -2.86
CA ALA A 68 -4.30 -7.25 -3.63
C ALA A 68 -4.15 -6.06 -2.68
N PHE A 69 -3.09 -5.27 -2.84
CA PHE A 69 -2.90 -3.99 -2.16
C PHE A 69 -3.12 -2.85 -3.15
N GLU A 70 -4.05 -1.97 -2.81
CA GLU A 70 -4.41 -0.77 -3.57
C GLU A 70 -4.03 0.47 -2.77
N PHE A 71 -3.17 1.31 -3.36
CA PHE A 71 -2.66 2.54 -2.76
C PHE A 71 -3.42 3.72 -3.35
N PHE A 72 -4.07 4.50 -2.49
CA PHE A 72 -4.80 5.70 -2.86
C PHE A 72 -4.17 6.91 -2.18
N LYS A 73 -4.01 7.99 -2.95
CA LYS A 73 -3.83 9.31 -2.35
C LYS A 73 -5.22 9.90 -2.12
N VAL A 74 -5.58 10.21 -0.88
CA VAL A 74 -6.86 10.84 -0.53
C VAL A 74 -6.55 12.05 0.34
N ASP A 75 -6.72 13.24 -0.22
CA ASP A 75 -6.37 14.53 0.40
C ASP A 75 -4.92 14.56 0.90
N ARG A 76 -4.74 14.53 2.22
CA ARG A 76 -3.45 14.47 2.91
C ARG A 76 -3.21 13.11 3.56
N GLU A 77 -3.78 12.05 3.00
CA GLU A 77 -3.60 10.68 3.48
C GLU A 77 -3.19 9.74 2.33
N LEU A 78 -2.31 8.80 2.66
CA LEU A 78 -2.13 7.57 1.92
C LEU A 78 -3.09 6.53 2.52
N ARG A 79 -4.10 6.14 1.76
CA ARG A 79 -4.99 5.04 2.11
C ARG A 79 -4.54 3.79 1.39
N ILE A 80 -4.39 2.69 2.12
CA ILE A 80 -4.00 1.39 1.59
C ILE A 80 -5.14 0.43 1.85
N GLU A 81 -5.71 -0.11 0.80
CA GLU A 81 -6.75 -1.12 0.88
C GLU A 81 -6.16 -2.48 0.49
N ALA A 82 -6.38 -3.48 1.34
CA ALA A 82 -6.02 -4.87 1.06
C ALA A 82 -7.29 -5.67 0.77
N ARG A 83 -7.23 -6.56 -0.22
CA ARG A 83 -8.32 -7.47 -0.58
C ARG A 83 -7.82 -8.89 -0.85
N SER A 84 -8.55 -9.88 -0.37
CA SER A 84 -8.40 -11.27 -0.79
C SER A 84 -9.76 -11.96 -0.78
N GLY A 85 -10.13 -12.57 -1.92
CA GLY A 85 -11.48 -13.10 -2.13
C GLY A 85 -12.58 -12.08 -1.78
N ASN A 86 -13.42 -12.43 -0.79
CA ASN A 86 -14.52 -11.58 -0.31
C ASN A 86 -14.16 -10.73 0.91
N ARG A 87 -12.88 -10.69 1.31
CA ARG A 87 -12.40 -9.92 2.46
C ARG A 87 -11.68 -8.66 2.00
N ALA A 88 -11.92 -7.57 2.72
CA ALA A 88 -11.25 -6.29 2.51
C ALA A 88 -10.94 -5.64 3.85
N SER A 89 -9.84 -4.90 3.91
CA SER A 89 -9.45 -4.09 5.05
C SER A 89 -8.67 -2.87 4.56
N GLU A 90 -8.70 -1.77 5.29
CA GLU A 90 -7.89 -0.59 4.95
C GLU A 90 -7.04 -0.10 6.12
N SER A 91 -5.98 0.63 5.79
CA SER A 91 -5.16 1.43 6.69
C SER A 91 -4.96 2.82 6.09
N ARG A 92 -4.81 3.83 6.94
CA ARG A 92 -4.62 5.23 6.54
C ARG A 92 -3.42 5.81 7.23
N LEU A 93 -2.59 6.51 6.46
CA LEU A 93 -1.36 7.12 6.92
C LEU A 93 -1.37 8.60 6.51
N PRO A 94 -1.11 9.53 7.43
CA PRO A 94 -1.02 10.94 7.07
C PRO A 94 0.18 11.21 6.16
N LEU A 95 -0.02 12.03 5.14
CA LEU A 95 1.05 12.61 4.32
C LEU A 95 1.60 13.84 5.04
N SER A 96 2.93 14.02 5.01
CA SER A 96 3.52 15.29 5.47
C SER A 96 3.02 16.42 4.58
N ALA A 97 2.71 17.57 5.21
CA ALA A 97 2.32 18.80 4.51
C ALA A 97 3.46 19.39 3.68
#